data_AF-A0A437MTY0-F1
#
_entry.id   AF-A0A437MTY0-F1
#
_cell.length_a   1.000
_cell.length_b   1.000
_cell.length_c   1.000
_cell.angle_alpha   90.00
_cell.angle_beta   90.00
_cell.angle_gamma   90.00
#
_symmetry.space_group_name_H-M   'P 1'
#
loop_
_entity.id
_entity.type
_entity.pdbx_description
1 polymer ?
#
loop_
_entity_poly.entity_id
_entity_poly.type
_entity_poly.pdbx_seq_one_letter_code
_entity_poly.pdbx_strand_id
1 'polypeptide(L)'
;MRLRVIKEASSNRDLIVNKEGTLEIAVYHLVIEQLHQAPDLVYLFGDDHGDHLAFEIRKGNFDDESLADAITWYAAERLDHPGMEVLLDDPRPNHNRLFN
;
A
#
# COMPACT_ATOMS: atom_id res chain seq x y z
N MET A 1 -9.60 -11.10 -10.25
CA MET A 1 -10.11 -9.79 -9.75
C MET A 1 -9.82 -8.71 -10.80
N ARG A 2 -10.67 -7.68 -11.00
CA ARG A 2 -10.35 -6.53 -11.87
C ARG A 2 -10.04 -5.30 -11.02
N LEU A 3 -8.83 -4.79 -11.16
CA LEU A 3 -8.31 -3.66 -10.39
C LEU A 3 -8.24 -2.40 -11.25
N ARG A 4 -8.29 -1.25 -10.57
CA ARG A 4 -7.99 0.05 -11.14
C ARG A 4 -7.41 0.96 -10.07
N VAL A 5 -6.68 1.96 -10.51
CA VAL A 5 -6.23 3.06 -9.65
C VAL A 5 -7.08 4.28 -9.91
N ILE A 6 -7.54 4.92 -8.84
CA ILE A 6 -8.11 6.27 -8.87
C ILE A 6 -7.24 7.21 -8.03
N LYS A 7 -7.18 8.49 -8.43
CA LYS A 7 -6.49 9.51 -7.62
C LYS A 7 -7.41 9.98 -6.51
N GLU A 8 -6.93 9.93 -5.28
CA GLU A 8 -7.67 10.46 -4.14
C GLU A 8 -7.66 11.99 -4.18
N ALA A 9 -8.85 12.58 -4.25
CA ALA A 9 -9.04 14.01 -4.50
C ALA A 9 -8.41 14.92 -3.44
N SER A 10 -8.25 14.43 -2.20
CA SER A 10 -7.78 15.22 -1.06
C SER A 10 -6.27 15.17 -0.84
N SER A 11 -5.53 14.29 -1.52
CA SER A 11 -4.15 13.95 -1.15
C SER A 11 -3.21 13.59 -2.31
N ASN A 12 -3.70 13.57 -3.56
CA ASN A 12 -2.97 13.05 -4.73
C ASN A 12 -2.50 11.60 -4.60
N ARG A 13 -2.94 10.87 -3.57
CA ARG A 13 -2.62 9.46 -3.36
C ARG A 13 -3.28 8.57 -4.40
N ASP A 14 -2.64 7.45 -4.69
CA ASP A 14 -3.26 6.40 -5.47
C ASP A 14 -4.16 5.55 -4.58
N LEU A 15 -5.34 5.22 -5.08
CA LEU A 15 -6.28 4.32 -4.43
C LEU A 15 -6.50 3.12 -5.35
N ILE A 16 -6.03 1.96 -4.93
CA ILE A 16 -6.27 0.69 -5.60
C ILE A 16 -7.65 0.24 -5.18
N VAL A 17 -8.54 0.07 -6.17
CA VAL A 17 -9.90 -0.41 -5.94
C VAL A 17 -10.24 -1.54 -6.90
N ASN A 18 -11.01 -2.50 -6.43
CA ASN A 18 -11.66 -3.44 -7.33
C ASN A 18 -12.93 -2.83 -7.94
N LYS A 19 -13.45 -3.46 -8.99
CA LYS A 19 -14.66 -3.02 -9.68
C LYS A 19 -15.88 -3.05 -8.76
N GLU A 20 -15.93 -4.02 -7.84
CA GLU A 20 -17.04 -4.23 -6.92
C GLU A 20 -17.05 -3.23 -5.75
N GLY A 21 -15.97 -2.46 -5.55
CA GLY A 21 -15.82 -1.51 -4.45
C GLY A 21 -15.67 -2.17 -3.08
N THR A 22 -15.42 -3.48 -3.03
CA THR A 22 -15.16 -4.21 -1.79
C THR A 22 -13.70 -4.05 -1.36
N LEU A 23 -12.79 -3.81 -2.32
CA LEU A 23 -11.37 -3.56 -2.10
C LEU A 23 -11.04 -2.08 -2.22
N GLU A 24 -10.36 -1.58 -1.19
CA GLU A 24 -9.84 -0.21 -1.16
C GLU A 24 -8.51 -0.20 -0.40
N ILE A 25 -7.42 0.00 -1.14
CA ILE A 25 -6.07 0.16 -0.60
C ILE A 25 -5.55 1.54 -0.98
N ALA A 26 -5.19 2.36 0.01
CA ALA A 26 -4.54 3.64 -0.24
C ALA A 26 -3.01 3.46 -0.27
N VAL A 27 -2.37 4.01 -1.30
CA VAL A 27 -0.92 3.95 -1.49
C VAL A 27 -0.32 5.27 -1.04
N TYR A 28 0.64 5.16 -0.12
CA TYR A 28 1.37 6.28 0.45
C TYR A 28 2.83 6.23 0.01
N HIS A 29 3.38 7.36 -0.44
CA HIS A 29 4.83 7.48 -0.67
C HIS A 29 5.49 8.04 0.59
N LEU A 30 6.17 7.19 1.35
CA LEU A 30 6.67 7.53 2.69
C LEU A 30 7.80 8.57 2.70
N VAL A 31 8.37 8.87 1.54
CA VAL A 31 9.34 9.96 1.32
C VAL A 31 8.64 11.32 1.24
N ILE A 32 7.40 11.35 0.72
CA ILE A 32 6.67 12.57 0.39
C ILE A 32 5.72 12.96 1.53
N GLU A 33 5.12 11.97 2.20
CA GLU A 33 4.12 12.19 3.24
C GLU A 33 4.39 11.40 4.52
N GLN A 34 4.00 11.99 5.65
CA GLN A 34 3.99 11.27 6.92
C GLN A 34 2.77 10.35 6.98
N LEU A 35 3.04 9.05 7.01
CA LEU A 35 2.04 8.05 7.35
C LEU A 35 1.69 8.14 8.84
N HIS A 36 0.43 8.43 9.14
CA HIS A 36 -0.16 8.28 10.46
C HIS A 36 -0.98 7.00 10.47
N GLN A 37 -0.42 5.94 11.05
CA GLN A 37 -1.11 4.65 11.10
C GLN A 37 -2.30 4.71 12.06
N ALA A 38 -3.47 4.32 11.56
CA ALA A 38 -4.63 4.08 12.38
C ALA A 38 -4.50 2.70 13.04
N PRO A 39 -4.72 2.57 14.36
CA PRO A 39 -4.46 1.33 15.09
C PRO A 39 -5.38 0.16 14.70
N ASP A 40 -6.48 0.46 14.01
CA ASP A 40 -7.49 -0.49 13.55
C ASP A 40 -7.32 -0.91 12.09
N LEU A 41 -6.34 -0.35 11.38
CA LEU A 41 -6.06 -0.66 9.99
C LEU A 41 -4.81 -1.51 9.85
N VAL A 42 -4.83 -2.37 8.83
CA VAL A 42 -3.66 -3.15 8.42
C VAL A 42 -2.85 -2.35 7.42
N TYR A 43 -1.54 -2.39 7.59
CA TYR A 43 -0.57 -1.76 6.71
C TYR A 43 0.40 -2.81 6.18
N LEU A 44 0.67 -2.74 4.88
CA LEU A 44 1.80 -3.42 4.25
C LEU A 44 2.74 -2.37 3.67
N PHE A 45 3.99 -2.73 3.49
CA PHE A 45 5.01 -1.82 2.99
C PHE A 45 5.65 -2.38 1.72
N GLY A 46 6.21 -1.50 0.90
CA GLY A 46 6.94 -1.89 -0.30
C GLY A 46 8.19 -1.05 -0.49
N ASP A 47 9.19 -1.63 -1.13
CA ASP A 47 10.38 -0.91 -1.59
C ASP A 47 10.37 -0.78 -3.11
N ASP A 48 10.00 0.40 -3.59
CA ASP A 48 10.08 0.74 -5.01
C ASP A 48 11.41 1.41 -5.34
N HIS A 49 12.43 0.61 -5.67
CA HIS A 49 13.76 1.11 -6.08
C HIS A 49 14.40 2.10 -5.08
N GLY A 50 14.14 1.94 -3.79
CA GLY A 50 14.58 2.82 -2.69
C GLY A 50 13.51 3.81 -2.23
N ASP A 51 12.40 3.95 -2.96
CA ASP A 51 11.25 4.74 -2.55
C ASP A 51 10.26 3.87 -1.76
N HIS A 52 10.26 4.04 -0.44
CA HIS A 52 9.40 3.25 0.43
C HIS A 52 7.92 3.66 0.29
N LEU A 53 7.06 2.67 0.10
CA LEU A 53 5.62 2.81 0.01
C LEU A 53 4.93 2.18 1.23
N ALA A 54 3.74 2.69 1.56
CA ALA A 54 2.82 2.01 2.45
C ALA A 54 1.45 1.80 1.79
N PHE A 55 0.88 0.64 2.02
CA PHE A 55 -0.41 0.17 1.54
C PHE A 55 -1.36 0.06 2.73
N GLU A 56 -2.23 1.05 2.88
CA GLU A 56 -3.25 1.11 3.93
C GLU A 56 -4.52 0.40 3.47
N ILE A 57 -4.91 -0.66 4.16
CA ILE A 57 -6.07 -1.48 3.79
C ILE A 57 -7.31 -0.93 4.49
N ARG A 58 -8.11 -0.16 3.78
CA ARG A 58 -9.24 0.61 4.36
C ARG A 58 -10.56 -0.14 4.39
N LYS A 59 -10.77 -0.98 3.38
CA LYS A 59 -11.93 -1.87 3.31
C LYS A 59 -11.42 -3.23 2.96
N GLY A 60 -12.03 -4.26 3.55
CA GLY A 60 -11.88 -5.57 2.98
C GLY A 60 -12.65 -6.73 3.53
N ASN A 61 -13.10 -7.55 2.58
CA ASN A 61 -13.56 -8.91 2.81
C ASN A 61 -12.88 -9.77 1.74
N PHE A 62 -11.58 -10.01 1.91
CA PHE A 62 -10.74 -10.79 1.01
C PHE A 62 -9.71 -11.57 1.83
N ASP A 63 -9.16 -12.58 1.16
CA ASP A 63 -8.01 -13.34 1.63
C ASP A 63 -6.69 -12.59 1.37
N ASP A 64 -5.64 -13.08 2.03
CA ASP A 64 -4.28 -12.57 1.92
C ASP A 64 -3.75 -12.66 0.47
N GLU A 65 -4.19 -13.65 -0.30
CA GLU A 65 -3.81 -13.84 -1.70
C GLU A 65 -4.33 -12.68 -2.57
N SER A 66 -5.60 -12.30 -2.42
CA SER A 66 -6.17 -11.16 -3.15
C SER A 66 -5.49 -9.84 -2.82
N LEU A 67 -5.04 -9.67 -1.58
CA LEU A 67 -4.28 -8.49 -1.15
C LEU A 67 -2.88 -8.45 -1.78
N ALA A 68 -2.17 -9.58 -1.75
CA ALA A 68 -0.86 -9.71 -2.39
C ALA A 68 -0.94 -9.50 -3.91
N ASP A 69 -1.95 -10.06 -4.57
CA ASP A 69 -2.22 -9.86 -5.99
C ASP A 69 -2.46 -8.38 -6.32
N ALA A 70 -3.19 -7.66 -5.48
CA ALA A 70 -3.47 -6.24 -5.72
C ALA A 70 -2.23 -5.36 -5.63
N ILE A 71 -1.37 -5.63 -4.63
CA ILE A 71 -0.10 -4.91 -4.45
C ILE A 71 0.85 -5.25 -5.60
N THR A 72 0.98 -6.53 -5.97
CA THR A 72 1.83 -6.98 -7.08
C THR A 72 1.37 -6.38 -8.40
N TRP A 73 0.05 -6.36 -8.65
CA TRP A 73 -0.52 -5.72 -9.84
C TRP A 73 -0.19 -4.22 -9.88
N TYR A 74 -0.30 -3.52 -8.74
CA TYR A 74 0.07 -2.10 -8.67
C TYR A 74 1.55 -1.89 -8.98
N ALA A 75 2.43 -2.69 -8.38
CA ALA A 75 3.86 -2.61 -8.60
C ALA A 75 4.23 -2.84 -10.08
N ALA A 76 3.63 -3.84 -10.73
CA ALA A 76 3.84 -4.12 -12.15
C ALA A 76 3.31 -2.99 -13.06
N GLU A 77 2.07 -2.55 -12.85
CA GLU A 77 1.37 -1.68 -13.81
C GLU A 77 1.62 -0.19 -13.58
N ARG A 78 2.04 0.21 -12.37
CA ARG A 78 2.21 1.63 -12.00
C ARG A 78 3.64 2.02 -11.70
N LEU A 79 4.46 1.08 -11.24
CA LEU A 79 5.84 1.34 -10.85
C LEU A 79 6.85 0.71 -11.81
N ASP A 80 6.40 -0.12 -12.76
CA ASP A 80 7.28 -0.95 -13.61
C ASP A 80 8.23 -1.82 -12.76
N HIS A 81 7.75 -2.26 -11.60
CA HIS A 81 8.53 -3.00 -10.61
C HIS A 81 7.78 -4.25 -10.13
N PRO A 82 7.52 -5.24 -11.00
CA PRO A 82 6.78 -6.45 -10.64
C PRO A 82 7.45 -7.31 -9.56
N GLY A 83 8.76 -7.12 -9.34
CA GLY A 83 9.55 -7.79 -8.30
C GLY A 83 9.62 -7.02 -6.97
N MET A 84 8.82 -5.97 -6.79
CA MET A 84 8.80 -5.18 -5.56
C MET A 84 8.58 -6.08 -4.35
N GLU A 85 9.48 -5.97 -3.36
CA GLU A 85 9.34 -6.71 -2.11
C GLU A 85 8.19 -6.11 -1.28
N VAL A 86 7.34 -6.99 -0.75
CA VAL A 86 6.27 -6.60 0.19
C VAL A 86 6.70 -6.97 1.60
N LEU A 87 6.69 -5.96 2.48
CA LEU A 87 7.17 -6.05 3.85
C LEU A 87 6.01 -5.89 4.84
N LEU A 88 6.10 -6.60 5.97
CA LEU A 88 5.13 -6.49 7.07
C LEU A 88 5.44 -5.31 8.01
N ASP A 89 6.71 -4.91 8.08
CA ASP A 89 7.20 -3.84 8.94
C ASP A 89 7.60 -2.60 8.11
N ASP A 90 7.49 -1.41 8.70
CA ASP A 90 7.92 -0.16 8.07
C ASP A 90 9.45 -0.17 7.87
N PRO A 91 9.96 -0.11 6.63
CA PRO A 91 11.39 -0.23 6.34
C PRO A 91 12.21 1.00 6.77
N ARG A 92 11.56 2.10 7.20
CA ARG A 92 12.28 3.33 7.55
C ARG A 92 13.10 3.14 8.84
N PRO A 93 14.39 3.56 8.85
CA PRO A 93 15.33 3.27 9.94
C PRO A 93 14.97 3.87 11.31
N ASN A 94 13.97 4.76 11.40
CA ASN A 94 13.52 5.37 12.65
C ASN A 94 12.13 4.92 13.11
N HIS A 95 11.42 4.07 12.35
CA HIS A 95 10.09 3.60 12.74
C HIS A 95 10.17 2.46 13.77
N ASN A 96 11.20 1.61 13.67
CA ASN A 96 11.40 0.46 14.55
C ASN A 96 11.99 0.76 15.94
N ARG A 97 12.03 2.04 16.37
CA ARG A 97 12.67 2.47 17.64
C ARG A 97 11.75 2.57 18.85
N LEU A 98 10.48 2.17 18.76
CA LEU A 98 9.50 2.36 19.84
C LEU A 98 9.35 1.20 20.83
N PHE A 99 10.24 0.20 20.79
CA PHE A 99 10.36 -0.81 21.84
C PHE A 99 11.81 -0.94 22.31
N ASN A 100 12.27 -0.02 23.15
CA ASN A 100 13.42 -0.21 24.04
C ASN A 100 13.20 0.58 25.33
#